data_AF-A0A3M8H928-F1
#
_entry.id   AF-A0A3M8H928-F1
#
_cell.length_a   1.000
_cell.length_b   1.000
_cell.length_c   1.000
_cell.angle_alpha   90.00
_cell.angle_beta   90.00
_cell.angle_gamma   90.00
#
_symmetry.space_group_name_H-M   'P 1'
#
loop_
_entity.id
_entity.type
_entity.pdbx_description
1 polymer ?
#
loop_
_entity_poly.entity_id
_entity_poly.type
_entity_poly.pdbx_seq_one_letter_code
_entity_poly.pdbx_strand_id
1 'polypeptide(L)' 'MDRFVILGFLYFPEDKSSYIPAAIEMVFLVILCFLAFMWFKRLSKKQEQKTKDLEQRILSERQQNIQSKVEK' A
#
# COMPACT_ATOMS: atom_id res chain seq x y z
N MET A 1 -9.89 -2.86 36.46
CA MET A 1 -8.70 -3.24 35.68
C MET A 1 -7.49 -2.93 36.55
N ASP A 2 -6.73 -3.96 36.92
CA ASP A 2 -5.65 -3.87 37.89
C ASP A 2 -4.56 -2.89 37.44
N ARG A 3 -4.18 -1.96 38.32
CA ARG A 3 -3.08 -0.99 38.13
C ARG A 3 -1.76 -1.65 37.69
N PHE A 4 -1.57 -2.93 38.01
CA PHE A 4 -0.42 -3.73 37.59
C PHE A 4 -0.31 -3.88 36.08
N VAL A 5 -1.43 -3.99 35.35
CA VAL A 5 -1.42 -4.15 33.89
C VAL A 5 -1.02 -2.83 33.20
N ILE A 6 -1.37 -1.69 33.80
CA ILE A 6 -1.12 -0.36 33.22
C ILE A 6 0.33 0.10 33.48
N LEU A 7 0.89 -0.18 34.66
CA LEU A 7 2.27 0.21 35.01
C LEU A 7 3.34 -0.77 34.47
N GLY A 8 2.99 -2.04 34.24
CA GLY A 8 3.91 -3.04 33.69
C GLY A 8 4.32 -2.78 32.23
N PHE A 9 3.47 -2.09 31.45
CA PHE A 9 3.77 -1.74 30.05
C PHE A 9 4.92 -0.73 29.90
N LEU A 10 5.14 0.13 30.92
CA LEU A 10 6.23 1.10 30.95
C LEU A 10 7.42 0.61 31.80
N TYR A 11 7.48 -0.70 32.11
CA TYR A 11 8.66 -1.28 32.75
C TYR A 11 9.77 -1.44 31.72
N PHE A 12 10.78 -0.59 31.84
CA PHE A 12 11.98 -0.67 31.03
C PHE A 12 12.94 -1.69 31.68
N PRO A 13 13.26 -2.82 31.03
CA PRO A 13 14.25 -3.74 31.58
C PRO A 13 15.58 -3.03 31.80
N GLU A 14 16.17 -3.23 32.98
CA GLU A 14 17.48 -2.66 33.35
C GLU A 14 18.59 -3.17 32.41
N ASP A 15 18.48 -4.41 31.95
CA ASP A 15 19.38 -5.03 30.98
C ASP A 15 18.92 -4.80 29.53
N LYS A 16 19.78 -4.12 28.76
CA LYS A 16 19.50 -3.75 27.36
C LYS A 16 19.30 -4.95 26.43
N SER A 17 19.82 -6.12 26.80
CA SER A 17 19.68 -7.36 26.06
C SER A 17 18.22 -7.81 25.92
N SER A 18 17.37 -7.48 26.89
CA SER A 18 15.93 -7.78 26.85
C SER A 18 15.16 -7.01 25.77
N TYR A 19 15.72 -5.95 25.17
CA TYR A 19 15.12 -5.24 24.04
C TYR A 19 15.50 -5.81 22.67
N ILE A 20 16.52 -6.67 22.59
CA ILE A 20 16.97 -7.27 21.33
C ILE A 20 15.82 -7.97 20.58
N PRO A 21 14.96 -8.77 21.25
CA PRO A 21 13.80 -9.37 20.60
C PRO A 21 12.86 -8.32 19.98
N ALA A 22 12.54 -7.26 20.73
CA ALA A 22 11.67 -6.19 20.25
C ALA A 22 12.27 -5.45 19.04
N ALA A 23 13.58 -5.23 19.03
CA ALA A 23 14.27 -4.61 17.89
C ALA A 23 14.21 -5.50 16.64
N ILE A 24 14.37 -6.82 16.79
CA ILE A 24 14.26 -7.78 15.68
C ILE A 24 12.84 -7.78 15.10
N GLU A 25 11.82 -7.80 15.96
CA GLU A 25 10.41 -7.72 15.54
C GLU A 25 10.12 -6.40 14.79
N MET A 26 10.63 -5.28 15.30
CA MET A 26 10.52 -3.96 14.66
C MET A 26 11.13 -3.98 13.26
N VAL A 27 12.36 -4.48 13.12
CA VAL A 27 13.04 -4.59 11.82
C VAL A 27 12.27 -5.50 10.87
N PHE A 28 11.78 -6.64 11.35
CA PHE A 28 10.98 -7.56 10.55
C PHE A 28 9.71 -6.89 10.01
N LEU A 29 8.97 -6.15 10.85
CA LEU A 29 7.78 -5.40 10.42
C LEU A 29 8.12 -4.30 9.42
N VAL A 30 9.21 -3.57 9.62
CA VAL A 30 9.66 -2.54 8.67
C VAL A 30 9.98 -3.15 7.31
N ILE A 31 10.67 -4.31 7.28
CA ILE A 31 10.95 -5.04 6.04
C ILE A 31 9.64 -5.46 5.35
N LEU A 32 8.69 -6.03 6.09
CA LEU A 32 7.39 -6.41 5.53
C LEU A 32 6.62 -5.22 4.95
N CYS A 33 6.58 -4.09 5.67
CA CYS A 33 5.97 -2.85 5.19
C CYS A 33 6.62 -2.36 3.90
N PHE A 34 7.96 -2.42 3.82
CA PHE A 34 8.68 -2.02 2.62
C PHE A 34 8.37 -2.94 1.43
N LEU A 35 8.34 -4.25 1.65
CA LEU A 35 7.98 -5.24 0.63
C LEU A 35 6.54 -5.05 0.15
N ALA A 36 5.59 -4.84 1.07
CA ALA A 36 4.20 -4.55 0.74
C ALA A 36 4.10 -3.27 -0.11
N PHE A 37 4.77 -2.18 0.30
CA PHE A 37 4.78 -0.94 -0.45
C PHE A 37 5.35 -1.10 -1.87
N MET A 38 6.46 -1.84 -2.01
CA MET A 38 7.03 -2.18 -3.32
C MET A 38 6.06 -2.99 -4.18
N TRP A 39 5.35 -3.95 -3.59
CA TRP A 39 4.34 -4.76 -4.27
C TRP A 39 3.18 -3.89 -4.76
N PHE A 40 2.62 -3.05 -3.89
CA PHE A 40 1.55 -2.13 -4.24
C PHE A 40 1.94 -1.19 -5.39
N LYS A 41 3.16 -0.65 -5.36
CA LYS A 41 3.66 0.22 -6.43
C LYS A 41 3.73 -0.50 -7.79
N ARG A 42 4.14 -1.78 -7.80
CA ARG A 42 4.14 -2.58 -9.04
C ARG A 42 2.73 -2.90 -9.53
N LEU A 43 1.83 -3.21 -8.61
CA LEU A 43 0.43 -3.49 -8.94
C LEU A 43 -0.27 -2.24 -9.51
N SER A 44 -0.04 -1.07 -8.91
CA SER A 44 -0.57 0.21 -9.38
C SER A 44 -0.15 0.51 -10.82
N LYS A 45 1.13 0.34 -11.18
CA LYS A 45 1.61 0.53 -12.56
C LYS A 45 0.91 -0.37 -13.58
N LYS A 46 0.65 -1.63 -13.22
CA LYS A 46 -0.08 -2.56 -14.11
C LYS A 46 -1.53 -2.15 -14.31
N GLN A 47 -2.17 -1.61 -13.26
CA GLN A 47 -3.55 -1.11 -13.36
C GLN A 47 -3.61 0.15 -14.20
N GLU A 48 -2.66 1.08 -14.02
CA GLU A 48 -2.58 2.32 -14.78
C GLU A 48 -2.51 2.07 -16.29
N GLN A 49 -1.68 1.11 -16.74
CA GLN A 49 -1.59 0.77 -18.16
C GLN A 49 -2.93 0.25 -18.72
N LYS A 50 -3.59 -0.67 -18.01
CA LYS A 50 -4.88 -1.21 -18.43
C LYS A 50 -5.97 -0.13 -18.51
N THR A 51 -5.97 0.79 -17.57
CA THR A 51 -6.91 1.92 -17.57
C THR A 51 -6.67 2.84 -18.77
N LYS A 52 -5.41 3.17 -19.08
CA LYS A 52 -5.07 4.00 -20.25
C LYS A 52 -5.53 3.36 -21.56
N ASP A 53 -5.34 2.06 -21.72
CA ASP A 53 -5.81 1.35 -22.92
C ASP A 53 -7.33 1.38 -23.06
N LEU A 54 -8.07 1.25 -21.95
CA LEU A 54 -9.53 1.37 -21.93
C LEU A 54 -10.01 2.78 -22.23
N GLU A 55 -9.39 3.79 -21.60
CA GLU A 55 -9.70 5.20 -21.86
C GLU A 55 -9.51 5.56 -23.34
N GLN A 56 -8.39 5.12 -23.95
CA GLN A 56 -8.12 5.38 -25.35
C GLN A 56 -9.16 4.74 -26.28
N ARG A 57 -9.59 3.50 -25.98
CA ARG A 57 -10.67 2.82 -26.73
C ARG A 57 -11.98 3.60 -26.65
N ILE A 58 -12.42 3.96 -25.44
CA ILE A 58 -13.66 4.71 -25.24
C ILE A 58 -13.62 6.07 -25.94
N LEU A 59 -12.48 6.78 -25.89
CA LEU A 59 -12.30 8.05 -26.58
C LEU A 59 -12.40 7.89 -28.10
N SER A 60 -11.77 6.85 -28.66
CA SER A 60 -11.81 6.57 -30.10
C SER A 60 -13.22 6.22 -30.58
N GLU A 61 -13.97 5.39 -29.83
CA GLU A 61 -15.36 5.06 -30.14
C GLU A 61 -16.27 6.29 -30.06
N ARG A 62 -16.07 7.15 -29.04
CA ARG A 62 -16.84 8.40 -28.92
C ARG A 62 -16.59 9.35 -30.10
N GLN A 63 -15.34 9.50 -30.55
CA GLN A 63 -15.02 10.32 -31.72
C GLN A 63 -15.67 9.79 -33.00
N GLN A 64 -15.66 8.47 -33.21
CA GLN A 64 -16.35 7.84 -34.35
C GLN A 64 -17.86 8.02 -34.29
N ASN A 65 -18.46 7.90 -33.10
CA ASN A 65 -19.90 8.11 -32.92
C ASN A 65 -20.30 9.57 -33.17
N ILE A 66 -19.47 10.53 -32.74
CA ILE A 66 -19.71 11.96 -32.99
C ILE A 66 -19.58 12.27 -34.49
N GLN A 67 -18.55 11.77 -35.18
CA GLN A 67 -18.41 12.00 -36.63
C GLN A 67 -19.57 11.41 -37.43
N SER A 68 -20.00 10.18 -37.13
CA SER A 68 -21.13 9.55 -37.82
C SER A 68 -22.48 10.23 -37.57
N LYS A 69 -22.60 11.03 -36.50
CA LYS A 69 -23.77 11.89 -36.23
C LYS A 69 -23.69 13.26 -36.90
N VAL A 70 -22.49 13.75 -37.24
CA VAL A 70 -22.27 15.02 -37.95
C VAL A 70 -22.43 14.84 -39.46
N GLU A 71 -22.14 13.65 -39.99
CA GLU A 71 -22.24 13.32 -41.42
C GLU A 71 -23.67 12.92 -41.86
N LYS A 72 -24.60 12.74 -40.92
CA LYS A 72 -26.04 12.49 -41.15
C LYS A 72 -26.86 13.76 -40.98
#